data_AF-A0A5K1UUM5-F1
#
_entry.id   AF-A0A5K1UUM5-F1
#
_cell.length_a   1.000
_cell.length_b   1.000
_cell.length_c   1.000
_cell.angle_alpha   90.00
_cell.angle_beta   90.00
_cell.angle_gamma   90.00
#
_symmetry.space_group_name_H-M   'P 1'
#
loop_
_entity.id
_entity.type
_entity.pdbx_description
1 polymer ?
#
loop_
_entity_poly.entity_id
_entity_poly.type
_entity_poly.pdbx_seq_one_letter_code
_entity_poly.pdbx_strand_id
1 'polypeptide(L)'
;MKKKIEGGKINKKVIWYKQTYSDAIEEIKKGNECKNICYTKEDRKKYGNNVPENANRLENECYSHCIDLETIIIPSNIKSIGYKCFCGCTSLKSINIPQNVTLIGDKCFSHCISLTSISIPQHTKMIDWMCFYGCDKLTQITFTSSV
;
A
#
# COMPACT_ATOMS: atom_id res chain seq x y z
N MET A 1 -26.01 -6.72 -5.76
CA MET A 1 -26.61 -6.96 -4.43
C MET A 1 -27.42 -8.24 -4.48
N LYS A 2 -27.12 -9.24 -3.64
CA LYS A 2 -28.06 -10.33 -3.34
C LYS A 2 -28.20 -10.38 -1.81
N LYS A 3 -29.39 -10.09 -1.29
CA LYS A 3 -29.76 -10.34 0.11
C LYS A 3 -30.84 -11.43 0.09
N LYS A 4 -30.69 -12.43 0.95
CA LYS A 4 -31.76 -13.33 1.38
C LYS A 4 -31.74 -13.29 2.90
N ILE A 5 -32.89 -13.17 3.54
CA ILE A 5 -33.04 -13.10 5.00
C ILE A 5 -33.89 -14.30 5.40
N GLU A 6 -33.44 -15.06 6.40
CA GLU A 6 -34.30 -15.84 7.31
C GLU A 6 -33.50 -16.37 8.52
N GLY A 7 -34.06 -16.18 9.72
CA GLY A 7 -33.79 -16.97 10.94
C GLY A 7 -32.38 -16.95 11.53
N GLY A 8 -32.11 -16.04 12.48
CA GLY A 8 -31.09 -16.24 13.53
C GLY A 8 -29.64 -16.48 13.08
N LYS A 9 -29.28 -16.22 11.83
CA LYS A 9 -27.92 -16.35 11.31
C LYS A 9 -27.36 -14.95 11.02
N ILE A 10 -26.15 -14.69 11.50
CA ILE A 10 -25.39 -13.48 11.14
C ILE A 10 -25.17 -13.56 9.62
N ASN A 11 -25.93 -12.79 8.85
CA ASN A 11 -25.81 -12.74 7.41
C ASN A 11 -24.52 -11.99 7.05
N LYS A 12 -23.41 -12.73 6.99
CA LYS A 12 -22.12 -12.23 6.50
C LYS A 12 -22.25 -11.77 5.05
N LYS A 13 -22.04 -10.48 4.78
CA LYS A 13 -21.90 -9.98 3.41
C LYS A 13 -20.44 -10.02 2.99
N VAL A 14 -20.18 -10.41 1.75
CA VAL A 14 -18.87 -10.26 1.12
C VAL A 14 -18.89 -9.01 0.24
N ILE A 15 -18.06 -8.04 0.59
CA ILE A 15 -17.92 -6.75 -0.06
C ILE A 15 -16.73 -6.81 -1.01
N TRP A 16 -17.02 -6.77 -2.30
CA TRP A 16 -16.04 -6.91 -3.37
C TRP A 16 -15.54 -5.57 -3.92
N TYR A 17 -16.33 -4.49 -3.74
CA TYR A 17 -15.92 -3.16 -4.16
C TYR A 17 -14.86 -2.59 -3.20
N LYS A 18 -14.08 -1.64 -3.71
CA LYS A 18 -13.01 -0.96 -2.95
C LYS A 18 -13.59 -0.33 -1.68
N GLN A 19 -12.92 -0.53 -0.56
CA GLN A 19 -13.18 0.12 0.73
C GLN A 19 -11.90 0.75 1.27
N THR A 20 -12.03 1.92 1.91
CA THR A 20 -10.94 2.43 2.74
C THR A 20 -10.74 1.50 3.94
N TYR A 21 -9.57 1.53 4.57
CA TYR A 21 -9.31 0.69 5.73
C TYR A 21 -10.26 1.02 6.89
N SER A 22 -10.52 2.32 7.12
CA SER A 22 -11.51 2.78 8.10
C SER A 22 -12.91 2.20 7.85
N ASP A 23 -13.42 2.27 6.61
CA ASP A 23 -14.75 1.74 6.28
C ASP A 23 -14.79 0.21 6.41
N ALA A 24 -13.73 -0.45 5.97
CA ALA A 24 -13.61 -1.89 6.05
C ALA A 24 -13.66 -2.39 7.50
N ILE A 25 -13.05 -1.68 8.45
CA ILE A 25 -13.14 -2.01 9.88
C ILE A 25 -14.59 -1.96 10.36
N GLU A 26 -15.36 -0.93 9.99
CA GLU A 26 -16.76 -0.81 10.41
C GLU A 26 -17.64 -1.91 9.81
N GLU A 27 -17.35 -2.36 8.59
CA GLU A 27 -18.03 -3.51 7.99
C GLU A 27 -17.63 -4.84 8.64
N ILE A 28 -16.35 -5.01 8.98
CA ILE A 28 -15.85 -6.19 9.69
C ILE A 28 -16.48 -6.30 11.09
N LYS A 29 -16.65 -5.19 11.81
CA LYS A 29 -17.37 -5.15 13.10
C LYS A 29 -18.83 -5.62 12.99
N LYS A 30 -19.47 -5.41 11.85
CA LYS A 30 -20.84 -5.89 11.55
C LYS A 30 -20.87 -7.36 11.12
N GLY A 31 -19.72 -8.05 11.11
CA GLY A 31 -19.61 -9.44 10.66
C GLY A 31 -19.51 -9.60 9.14
N ASN A 32 -19.27 -8.52 8.38
CA ASN A 32 -19.05 -8.57 6.94
C ASN A 32 -17.57 -8.83 6.63
N GLU A 33 -17.29 -9.19 5.38
CA GLU A 33 -15.94 -9.40 4.88
C GLU A 33 -15.66 -8.44 3.72
N CYS A 34 -14.54 -7.72 3.78
CA CYS A 34 -14.09 -6.84 2.71
C CYS A 34 -12.92 -7.48 1.96
N LYS A 35 -13.03 -7.59 0.64
CA LYS A 35 -12.02 -8.25 -0.21
C LYS A 35 -11.05 -7.29 -0.89
N ASN A 36 -11.37 -6.00 -0.93
CA ASN A 36 -10.55 -4.98 -1.58
C ASN A 36 -10.40 -3.79 -0.64
N ILE A 37 -9.46 -3.90 0.28
CA ILE A 37 -9.19 -2.90 1.31
C ILE A 37 -7.99 -2.07 0.88
N CYS A 38 -8.14 -0.75 0.91
CA CYS A 38 -7.06 0.17 0.57
C CYS A 38 -6.69 1.05 1.77
N TYR A 39 -5.40 1.22 2.03
CA TYR A 39 -4.90 2.13 3.04
C TYR A 39 -4.68 3.52 2.43
N THR A 40 -5.38 4.52 2.97
CA THR A 40 -5.36 5.90 2.46
C THR A 40 -4.49 6.81 3.32
N LYS A 41 -4.25 8.04 2.85
CA LYS A 41 -3.62 9.10 3.66
C LYS A 41 -4.42 9.41 4.92
N GLU A 42 -5.75 9.38 4.86
CA GLU A 42 -6.61 9.61 6.02
C GLU A 42 -6.56 8.44 7.00
N ASP A 43 -6.51 7.20 6.51
CA ASP A 43 -6.28 6.03 7.36
C ASP A 43 -4.92 6.14 8.07
N ARG A 44 -3.86 6.53 7.36
CA ARG A 44 -2.52 6.76 7.95
C ARG A 44 -2.54 7.84 9.04
N LYS A 45 -3.25 8.95 8.84
CA LYS A 45 -3.40 10.00 9.87
C LYS A 45 -4.10 9.47 11.12
N LYS A 46 -5.03 8.52 10.96
CA LYS A 46 -5.84 7.96 12.04
C LYS A 46 -5.16 6.80 12.79
N TYR A 47 -4.50 5.90 12.06
CA TYR A 47 -3.95 4.64 12.60
C TYR A 47 -2.42 4.61 12.61
N GLY A 48 -1.75 5.63 12.07
CA GLY A 48 -0.30 5.76 12.02
C GLY A 48 0.33 5.16 10.76
N ASN A 49 1.67 5.10 10.75
CA ASN A 49 2.45 4.70 9.58
C ASN A 49 2.45 3.19 9.30
N ASN A 50 2.00 2.37 10.24
CA ASN A 50 1.98 0.92 10.07
C ASN A 50 0.85 0.52 9.10
N VAL A 51 1.21 -0.08 7.97
CA VAL A 51 0.23 -0.61 7.01
C VAL A 51 -0.42 -1.85 7.62
N PRO A 52 -1.76 -1.94 7.68
CA PRO A 52 -2.44 -3.10 8.26
C PRO A 52 -2.39 -4.33 7.33
N GLU A 53 -2.24 -5.52 7.91
CA GLU A 53 -2.10 -6.80 7.19
C GLU A 53 -3.27 -7.14 6.25
N ASN A 54 -4.47 -6.67 6.55
CA ASN A 54 -5.65 -6.92 5.71
C ASN A 54 -5.81 -5.89 4.57
N ALA A 55 -4.95 -4.86 4.49
CA ALA A 55 -4.93 -3.99 3.32
C ALA A 55 -4.31 -4.70 2.12
N ASN A 56 -4.89 -4.47 0.94
CA ASN A 56 -4.41 -5.02 -0.32
C ASN A 56 -3.80 -3.96 -1.24
N ARG A 57 -3.98 -2.66 -0.93
CA ARG A 57 -3.54 -1.56 -1.78
C ARG A 57 -3.10 -0.37 -0.92
N LEU A 58 -2.00 0.27 -1.27
CA LEU A 58 -1.67 1.61 -0.79
C LEU A 58 -2.22 2.61 -1.82
N GLU A 59 -3.10 3.51 -1.39
CA GLU A 59 -3.69 4.50 -2.28
C GLU A 59 -2.72 5.62 -2.68
N ASN A 60 -3.18 6.43 -3.64
CA ASN A 60 -2.44 7.59 -4.10
C ASN A 60 -2.05 8.50 -2.93
N GLU A 61 -0.81 8.97 -2.94
CA GLU A 61 -0.25 9.91 -1.96
C GLU A 61 -0.35 9.45 -0.49
N CYS A 62 -0.57 8.16 -0.22
CA CYS A 62 -0.82 7.62 1.13
C CYS A 62 0.27 8.05 2.13
N TYR A 63 1.54 7.96 1.73
CA TYR A 63 2.72 8.38 2.49
C TYR A 63 3.41 9.61 1.89
N SER A 64 2.77 10.38 1.01
CA SER A 64 3.44 11.53 0.39
C SER A 64 3.84 12.56 1.46
N HIS A 65 5.07 13.06 1.36
CA HIS A 65 5.69 14.00 2.29
C HIS A 65 5.75 13.51 3.75
N CYS A 66 5.90 12.20 3.98
CA CYS A 66 6.27 11.68 5.30
C CYS A 66 7.78 11.91 5.54
N ILE A 67 8.14 13.15 5.88
CA ILE A 67 9.53 13.58 5.98
C ILE A 67 10.31 12.87 7.09
N ASP A 68 9.64 12.36 8.12
CA ASP A 68 10.26 11.63 9.24
C ASP A 68 10.24 10.10 9.05
N LEU A 69 9.68 9.60 7.94
CA LEU A 69 9.58 8.15 7.69
C LEU A 69 10.92 7.59 7.24
N GLU A 70 11.71 7.03 8.17
CA GLU A 70 13.00 6.42 7.85
C GLU A 70 12.91 5.03 7.23
N THR A 71 11.93 4.24 7.67
CA THR A 71 11.68 2.86 7.24
C THR A 71 10.18 2.59 7.20
N ILE A 72 9.78 1.60 6.40
CA ILE A 72 8.40 1.11 6.37
C ILE A 72 8.39 -0.39 6.07
N ILE A 73 7.53 -1.11 6.79
CA ILE A 73 7.20 -2.50 6.50
C ILE A 73 5.89 -2.50 5.71
N ILE A 74 5.93 -3.02 4.49
CA ILE A 74 4.74 -3.20 3.64
C ILE A 74 4.34 -4.70 3.72
N PRO A 75 3.14 -5.02 4.25
CA PRO A 75 2.63 -6.38 4.31
C PRO A 75 2.58 -7.09 2.97
N SER A 76 2.73 -8.41 3.00
CA SER A 76 2.73 -9.25 1.79
C SER A 76 1.38 -9.24 1.05
N ASN A 77 0.29 -8.82 1.69
CA ASN A 77 -1.03 -8.76 1.05
C ASN A 77 -1.21 -7.58 0.08
N ILE A 78 -0.29 -6.61 0.09
CA ILE A 78 -0.32 -5.47 -0.83
C ILE A 78 -0.03 -5.92 -2.26
N LYS A 79 -0.93 -5.56 -3.18
CA LYS A 79 -0.88 -5.87 -4.61
C LYS A 79 -0.47 -4.70 -5.49
N SER A 80 -0.72 -3.47 -5.02
CA SER A 80 -0.44 -2.24 -5.76
C SER A 80 -0.08 -1.08 -4.82
N ILE A 81 0.85 -0.24 -5.26
CA ILE A 81 1.27 1.00 -4.60
C ILE A 81 0.92 2.17 -5.52
N GLY A 82 0.10 3.11 -5.04
CA GLY A 82 -0.50 4.18 -5.84
C GLY A 82 0.46 5.28 -6.30
N TYR A 83 -0.09 6.19 -7.12
CA TYR A 83 0.59 7.40 -7.61
C TYR A 83 1.14 8.23 -6.44
N LYS A 84 2.39 8.69 -6.55
CA LYS A 84 3.08 9.50 -5.54
C LYS A 84 3.04 8.94 -4.11
N CYS A 85 2.86 7.63 -3.93
CA CYS A 85 2.59 7.06 -2.60
C CYS A 85 3.65 7.45 -1.57
N PHE A 86 4.93 7.45 -1.92
CA PHE A 86 6.06 7.86 -1.06
C PHE A 86 6.76 9.13 -1.58
N CYS A 87 6.11 9.92 -2.44
CA CYS A 87 6.71 11.13 -3.02
C CYS A 87 7.11 12.11 -1.92
N GLY A 88 8.38 12.52 -1.88
CA GLY A 88 8.92 13.46 -0.90
C GLY A 88 9.17 12.87 0.49
N CYS A 89 9.26 11.54 0.64
CA CYS A 89 9.71 10.92 1.90
C CYS A 89 11.23 11.10 2.05
N THR A 90 11.66 12.29 2.46
CA THR A 90 13.07 12.71 2.42
C THR A 90 13.99 11.96 3.38
N SER A 91 13.45 11.30 4.42
CA SER A 91 14.26 10.50 5.36
C SER A 91 14.23 8.99 5.08
N LEU A 92 13.43 8.53 4.11
CA LEU A 92 13.32 7.10 3.80
C LEU A 92 14.65 6.59 3.24
N LYS A 93 15.32 5.69 3.97
CA LYS A 93 16.67 5.21 3.62
C LYS A 93 16.64 3.97 2.72
N SER A 94 15.73 3.05 3.01
CA SER A 94 15.55 1.83 2.23
C SER A 94 14.11 1.37 2.28
N ILE A 95 13.70 0.60 1.27
CA ILE A 95 12.37 0.01 1.23
C ILE A 95 12.40 -1.36 0.53
N ASN A 96 11.71 -2.33 1.12
CA ASN A 96 11.50 -3.65 0.54
C ASN A 96 10.07 -3.74 0.01
N ILE A 97 9.91 -3.83 -1.30
CA ILE A 97 8.61 -4.02 -1.94
C ILE A 97 8.24 -5.51 -1.83
N PRO A 98 7.08 -5.86 -1.25
CA PRO A 98 6.74 -7.25 -1.00
C PRO A 98 6.43 -7.98 -2.30
N GLN A 99 6.68 -9.30 -2.30
CA GLN A 99 6.58 -10.17 -3.48
C GLN A 99 5.30 -9.94 -4.27
N ASN A 100 4.15 -9.83 -3.62
CA ASN A 100 2.86 -9.74 -4.32
C ASN A 100 2.57 -8.41 -5.04
N VAL A 101 3.46 -7.42 -5.00
CA VAL A 101 3.24 -6.12 -5.66
C VAL A 101 3.49 -6.24 -7.16
N THR A 102 2.42 -5.98 -7.92
CA THR A 102 2.44 -6.04 -9.38
C THR A 102 2.52 -4.67 -10.04
N LEU A 103 2.23 -3.60 -9.28
CA LEU A 103 2.11 -2.23 -9.77
C LEU A 103 2.70 -1.23 -8.77
N ILE A 104 3.61 -0.38 -9.26
CA ILE A 104 4.17 0.79 -8.57
C ILE A 104 3.87 2.03 -9.43
N GLY A 105 3.03 2.94 -8.93
CA GLY A 105 2.50 4.07 -9.70
C GLY A 105 3.47 5.23 -9.99
N ASP A 106 3.03 6.18 -10.82
CA ASP A 106 3.85 7.32 -11.27
C ASP A 106 4.36 8.14 -10.09
N LYS A 107 5.63 8.55 -10.16
CA LYS A 107 6.35 9.32 -9.13
C LYS A 107 6.32 8.69 -7.73
N CYS A 108 6.12 7.37 -7.60
CA CYS A 108 5.88 6.73 -6.30
C CYS A 108 6.97 7.04 -5.26
N PHE A 109 8.25 7.07 -5.64
CA PHE A 109 9.38 7.42 -4.78
C PHE A 109 10.05 8.73 -5.19
N SER A 110 9.37 9.59 -5.96
CA SER A 110 9.99 10.83 -6.43
C SER A 110 10.41 11.72 -5.24
N HIS A 111 11.60 12.29 -5.32
CA HIS A 111 12.21 13.13 -4.30
C HIS A 111 12.44 12.43 -2.94
N CYS A 112 12.58 11.09 -2.93
CA CYS A 112 13.12 10.36 -1.78
C CYS A 112 14.64 10.51 -1.72
N ILE A 113 15.12 11.71 -1.36
CA ILE A 113 16.55 12.10 -1.45
C ILE A 113 17.49 11.27 -0.56
N SER A 114 16.98 10.60 0.48
CA SER A 114 17.78 9.73 1.35
C SER A 114 17.72 8.25 0.97
N LEU A 115 16.92 7.88 -0.03
CA LEU A 115 16.76 6.49 -0.42
C LEU A 115 18.05 6.01 -1.09
N THR A 116 18.74 5.06 -0.46
CA THR A 116 20.00 4.49 -0.96
C THR A 116 19.78 3.17 -1.68
N SER A 117 18.80 2.38 -1.24
CA SER A 117 18.49 1.08 -1.84
C SER A 117 17.00 0.75 -1.83
N ILE A 118 16.57 0.02 -2.85
CA ILE A 118 15.22 -0.53 -2.97
C ILE A 118 15.26 -1.96 -3.51
N SER A 119 14.48 -2.85 -2.91
CA SER A 119 14.26 -4.21 -3.40
C SER A 119 12.88 -4.31 -4.04
N ILE A 120 12.80 -4.72 -5.31
CA ILE A 120 11.57 -4.84 -6.10
C ILE A 120 11.39 -6.30 -6.55
N PRO A 121 10.19 -6.89 -6.50
CA PRO A 121 9.95 -8.22 -7.06
C PRO A 121 10.22 -8.26 -8.57
N GLN A 122 10.87 -9.30 -9.06
CA GLN A 122 11.18 -9.45 -10.50
C GLN A 122 9.93 -9.51 -11.37
N HIS A 123 8.78 -9.93 -10.82
CA HIS A 123 7.51 -10.02 -11.52
C HIS A 123 6.63 -8.77 -11.39
N THR A 124 7.14 -7.68 -10.81
CA THR A 124 6.45 -6.39 -10.83
C THR A 124 6.24 -5.95 -12.27
N LYS A 125 4.98 -5.90 -12.70
CA LYS A 125 4.60 -5.69 -14.11
C LYS A 125 4.83 -4.27 -14.58
N MET A 126 4.67 -3.31 -13.66
CA MET A 126 4.76 -1.90 -14.00
C MET A 126 5.42 -1.13 -12.87
N ILE A 127 6.48 -0.41 -13.24
CA ILE A 127 7.09 0.68 -12.48
C ILE A 127 6.92 1.90 -13.37
N ASP A 128 6.01 2.78 -12.98
CA ASP A 128 5.50 3.83 -13.86
C ASP A 128 6.47 5.04 -13.94
N TRP A 129 6.10 6.06 -14.71
CA TRP A 129 6.91 7.23 -15.03
C TRP A 129 7.51 7.91 -13.78
N MET A 130 8.72 8.47 -13.93
CA MET A 130 9.41 9.27 -12.88
C MET A 130 9.43 8.65 -11.47
N CYS A 131 9.29 7.32 -11.34
CA CYS A 131 9.12 6.64 -10.06
C CYS A 131 10.25 6.98 -9.07
N PHE A 132 11.48 7.13 -9.56
CA PHE A 132 12.67 7.49 -8.78
C PHE A 132 13.24 8.87 -9.12
N TYR A 133 12.43 9.77 -9.70
CA TYR A 133 12.89 11.11 -10.07
C TYR A 133 13.34 11.90 -8.84
N GLY A 134 14.58 12.39 -8.82
CA GLY A 134 15.16 13.13 -7.70
C GLY A 134 15.55 12.26 -6.49
N CYS A 135 15.74 10.95 -6.68
CA CYS A 135 16.34 10.07 -5.68
C CYS A 135 17.88 10.13 -5.75
N ASP A 136 18.46 11.26 -5.33
CA ASP A 136 19.87 11.59 -5.60
C ASP A 136 20.89 10.63 -4.97
N LYS A 137 20.50 9.90 -3.90
CA LYS A 137 21.34 8.91 -3.21
C LYS A 137 21.07 7.47 -3.61
N LEU A 138 20.13 7.21 -4.53
CA LEU A 138 19.76 5.86 -4.92
C LEU A 138 20.86 5.25 -5.79
N THR A 139 21.63 4.33 -5.21
CA THR A 139 22.74 3.66 -5.91
C THR A 139 22.43 2.21 -6.24
N GLN A 140 21.41 1.62 -5.60
CA GLN A 140 21.09 0.21 -5.77
C GLN A 140 19.58 -0.05 -5.92
N ILE A 141 19.22 -0.71 -7.02
CA ILE A 141 17.90 -1.33 -7.21
C ILE A 141 18.13 -2.83 -7.39
N THR A 142 17.59 -3.64 -6.48
CA THR A 142 17.70 -5.11 -6.53
C THR A 142 16.37 -5.71 -6.95
N PHE A 143 16.40 -6.60 -7.94
CA PHE A 143 15.24 -7.39 -8.33
C PHE A 143 15.28 -8.74 -7.60
N THR A 144 14.25 -9.01 -6.78
CA THR A 144 14.16 -10.25 -5.99
C THR A 144 13.28 -11.26 -6.69
N SER A 145 13.78 -12.48 -6.86
CA SER A 145 12.97 -13.62 -7.25
C SER A 145 12.19 -14.15 -6.06
N SER A 146 11.10 -14.86 -6.35
CA SER A 146 10.46 -15.68 -5.31
C SER A 146 11.43 -16.80 -4.93
N VAL A 147 11.68 -16.95 -3.62
CA VAL A 147 12.40 -18.11 -3.06
C VAL A 147 11.46 -19.31 -3.04
#